data_AF-A0A1B1A447-F1
#
_entry.id   AF-A0A1B1A447-F1
#
_cell.length_a   1.000
_cell.length_b   1.000
_cell.length_c   1.000
_cell.angle_alpha   90.00
_cell.angle_beta   90.00
_cell.angle_gamma   90.00
#
_symmetry.space_group_name_H-M   'P 1'
#
loop_
_entity.id
_entity.type
_entity.pdbx_description
1 polymer ?
#
loop_
_entity_poly.entity_id
_entity_poly.type
_entity_poly.pdbx_seq_one_letter_code
_entity_poly.pdbx_strand_id
1 'polypeptide(L)'
;MCTGTLIAPNLVLTAAHCVYDARTGQRINPRGIRFEAGLDGRKVKAARSIAKAVVHPSYQFRAGGDAQLGSDIAVLRLSQPINRSDIRPFAMSARADRGANVDVLSYSYTNATRANREQNCQVLSRRTRTLVMSCRVDFGASGAPVLEIIPGQPPKIVSVISSKAAMGQRRVSIGTTLDRTLRAMMQNAI
;
A
#
# COMPACT_ATOMS: atom_id res chain seq x y z
N MET A 1 -0.02 -8.79 9.49
CA MET A 1 0.69 -7.50 9.44
C MET A 1 0.69 -6.99 8.01
N CYS A 2 0.54 -5.69 7.79
CA CYS A 2 0.63 -5.03 6.50
C CYS A 2 1.38 -3.70 6.62
N THR A 3 1.74 -3.14 5.47
CA THR A 3 2.22 -1.76 5.33
C THR A 3 1.07 -0.85 4.88
N GLY A 4 1.11 0.41 5.28
CA GLY A 4 0.20 1.44 4.78
C GLY A 4 0.93 2.78 4.65
N THR A 5 0.35 3.71 3.89
CA THR A 5 0.98 5.02 3.65
C THR A 5 0.00 6.17 3.83
N LEU A 6 0.43 7.20 4.56
CA LEU A 6 -0.34 8.41 4.74
C LEU A 6 -0.45 9.19 3.42
N ILE A 7 -1.67 9.38 2.90
CA ILE A 7 -1.97 10.11 1.64
C ILE A 7 -2.75 11.41 1.87
N ALA A 8 -3.28 11.61 3.08
CA ALA A 8 -3.78 12.88 3.61
C ALA A 8 -3.61 12.85 5.14
N PRO A 9 -3.74 13.97 5.87
CA PRO A 9 -3.51 14.00 7.33
C PRO A 9 -4.28 12.93 8.12
N ASN A 10 -5.43 12.49 7.62
CA ASN A 10 -6.28 11.47 8.23
C ASN A 10 -6.57 10.26 7.32
N LEU A 11 -5.91 10.13 6.16
CA LEU A 11 -6.16 9.02 5.23
C LEU A 11 -4.89 8.20 4.99
N VAL A 12 -5.03 6.88 5.12
CA VAL A 12 -3.98 5.89 4.85
C VAL A 12 -4.40 5.02 3.68
N LEU A 13 -3.48 4.83 2.74
CA LEU A 13 -3.62 3.90 1.63
C LEU A 13 -2.98 2.56 1.98
N THR A 14 -3.65 1.45 1.66
CA THR A 14 -3.13 0.09 1.85
C THR A 14 -3.81 -0.88 0.88
N ALA A 15 -3.52 -2.18 0.99
CA ALA A 15 -4.19 -3.22 0.21
C ALA A 15 -5.54 -3.59 0.85
N ALA A 16 -6.51 -4.01 0.04
CA ALA A 16 -7.84 -4.37 0.55
C ALA A 16 -7.79 -5.63 1.41
N HIS A 17 -6.99 -6.63 1.04
CA HIS A 17 -6.88 -7.86 1.83
C HIS A 17 -6.34 -7.61 3.25
N CYS A 18 -5.66 -6.49 3.50
CA CYS A 18 -5.18 -6.10 4.83
C CYS A 18 -6.29 -5.77 5.83
N VAL A 19 -7.53 -5.56 5.37
CA VAL A 19 -8.70 -5.32 6.23
C VAL A 19 -9.59 -6.57 6.39
N TYR A 20 -9.08 -7.74 5.99
CA TYR A 20 -9.74 -9.03 6.17
C TYR A 20 -8.84 -9.98 6.96
N ASP A 21 -9.46 -10.83 7.76
CA ASP A 21 -8.78 -11.94 8.40
C ASP A 21 -8.49 -13.02 7.37
N ALA A 22 -7.22 -13.38 7.19
CA ALA A 22 -6.81 -14.32 6.14
C ALA A 22 -7.31 -15.76 6.37
N ARG A 23 -7.66 -16.13 7.60
CA ARG A 23 -8.13 -17.48 7.96
C ARG A 23 -9.64 -17.60 7.82
N THR A 24 -10.37 -16.62 8.34
CA THR A 24 -11.84 -16.66 8.36
C THR A 24 -12.48 -15.97 7.16
N GLY A 25 -11.72 -15.12 6.45
CA GLY A 25 -12.21 -14.25 5.39
C GLY A 25 -13.15 -13.15 5.87
N GLN A 26 -13.34 -13.01 7.17
CA GLN A 26 -14.20 -11.98 7.73
C GLN A 26 -13.50 -10.62 7.70
N ARG A 27 -14.30 -9.58 7.55
CA ARG A 27 -13.81 -8.21 7.62
C ARG A 27 -13.36 -7.88 9.05
N ILE A 28 -12.14 -7.36 9.17
CA ILE A 28 -11.60 -6.91 10.46
C ILE A 28 -12.35 -5.65 10.89
N ASN A 29 -12.73 -5.57 12.16
CA ASN A 29 -13.26 -4.34 12.74
C ASN A 29 -12.17 -3.24 12.63
N PRO A 30 -12.42 -2.12 11.91
CA PRO A 30 -11.41 -1.09 11.72
C PRO A 30 -10.82 -0.56 13.03
N ARG A 31 -11.61 -0.50 14.12
CA ARG A 31 -11.12 -0.03 15.42
C ARG A 31 -10.04 -0.92 16.04
N GLY A 32 -9.93 -2.17 15.61
CA GLY A 32 -8.85 -3.10 15.99
C GLY A 32 -7.55 -2.88 15.21
N ILE A 33 -7.54 -2.00 14.20
CA ILE A 33 -6.36 -1.69 13.39
C ILE A 33 -5.67 -0.44 13.96
N ARG A 34 -4.36 -0.54 14.15
CA ARG A 34 -3.49 0.57 14.56
C ARG A 34 -2.51 0.90 13.43
N PHE A 35 -2.46 2.17 13.05
CA PHE A 35 -1.49 2.70 12.10
C PHE A 35 -0.36 3.42 12.86
N GLU A 36 0.87 2.96 12.67
CA GLU A 36 2.07 3.50 13.33
C GLU A 36 2.95 4.19 12.29
N ALA A 37 2.79 5.49 12.22
CA ALA A 37 3.42 6.32 11.22
C ALA A 37 4.83 6.73 11.66
N GLY A 38 5.81 6.58 10.77
CA GLY A 38 7.21 6.85 11.06
C GLY A 38 7.82 5.87 12.08
N LEU A 39 7.36 4.62 12.08
CA LEU A 39 7.90 3.55 12.93
C LEU A 39 9.35 3.22 12.50
N ASP A 40 10.29 3.38 13.43
CA ASP A 40 11.70 3.01 13.27
C ASP A 40 12.28 2.45 14.58
N GLY A 41 12.45 1.12 14.61
CA GLY A 41 12.84 0.37 15.79
C GLY A 41 11.77 0.46 16.89
N ARG A 42 12.06 1.21 17.95
CA ARG A 42 11.09 1.43 19.05
C ARG A 42 10.41 2.80 18.98
N LYS A 43 10.81 3.65 18.04
CA LYS A 43 10.30 5.02 17.92
C LYS A 43 9.13 5.03 16.95
N VAL A 44 8.03 5.65 17.37
CA VAL A 44 6.86 5.90 16.52
C VAL A 44 6.56 7.39 16.58
N LYS A 45 6.52 8.06 15.43
CA LYS A 45 6.22 9.50 15.38
C LYS A 45 4.77 9.80 15.69
N ALA A 46 3.85 8.98 15.17
CA ALA A 46 2.43 9.07 15.49
C ALA A 46 1.76 7.70 15.39
N ALA A 47 0.85 7.41 16.31
CA ALA A 47 0.01 6.22 16.26
C ALA A 47 -1.47 6.61 16.32
N ARG A 48 -2.29 6.02 15.47
CA ARG A 48 -3.74 6.26 15.40
C ARG A 48 -4.49 4.95 15.20
N SER A 49 -5.66 4.85 15.83
CA SER A 49 -6.64 3.82 15.47
C SER A 49 -7.34 4.18 14.15
N ILE A 50 -7.96 3.19 13.49
CA ILE A 50 -8.74 3.41 12.28
C ILE A 50 -10.22 3.58 12.63
N ALA A 51 -10.82 4.68 12.20
CA ALA A 51 -12.25 4.96 12.40
C ALA A 51 -13.13 4.34 11.30
N LYS A 52 -12.63 4.24 10.07
CA LYS A 52 -13.35 3.70 8.92
C LYS A 52 -12.38 3.05 7.94
N ALA A 53 -12.79 1.94 7.35
CA ALA A 53 -12.10 1.33 6.21
C ALA A 53 -13.04 1.39 5.00
N VAL A 54 -12.52 1.80 3.85
CA VAL A 54 -13.22 1.79 2.56
C VAL A 54 -12.42 0.91 1.62
N VAL A 55 -13.00 -0.21 1.21
CA VAL A 55 -12.38 -1.13 0.25
C VAL A 55 -12.87 -0.79 -1.15
N HIS A 56 -12.07 -1.13 -2.16
CA HIS A 56 -12.50 -0.97 -3.55
C HIS A 56 -13.81 -1.75 -3.80
N PRO A 57 -14.81 -1.19 -4.49
CA PRO A 57 -16.14 -1.81 -4.63
C PRO A 57 -16.11 -3.14 -5.39
N SER A 58 -15.16 -3.31 -6.31
CA SER A 58 -14.96 -4.58 -7.03
C SER A 58 -14.13 -5.61 -6.26
N TYR A 59 -13.62 -5.29 -5.07
CA TYR A 59 -12.83 -6.22 -4.28
C TYR A 59 -13.74 -7.22 -3.56
N GLN A 60 -13.48 -8.50 -3.79
CA GLN A 60 -14.09 -9.63 -3.13
C GLN A 60 -12.97 -10.44 -2.50
N PHE A 61 -13.03 -10.60 -1.18
CA PHE A 61 -12.08 -11.46 -0.49
C PHE A 61 -12.29 -12.91 -0.93
N ARG A 62 -11.21 -13.61 -1.27
CA ARG A 62 -11.21 -15.05 -1.53
C ARG A 62 -10.21 -15.73 -0.61
N ALA A 63 -10.68 -16.71 0.15
CA ALA A 63 -9.79 -17.57 0.94
C ALA A 63 -8.90 -18.39 -0.02
N GLY A 64 -7.63 -18.57 0.34
CA GLY A 64 -6.67 -19.31 -0.49
C GLY A 64 -5.53 -18.47 -1.10
N GLY A 65 -5.55 -17.15 -0.95
CA GLY A 65 -4.38 -16.30 -1.21
C GLY A 65 -4.29 -15.67 -2.62
N ASP A 66 -5.26 -15.91 -3.49
CA ASP A 66 -5.35 -15.21 -4.77
C ASP A 66 -5.88 -13.79 -4.56
N ALA A 67 -4.96 -12.84 -4.38
CA ALA A 67 -5.29 -11.43 -4.35
C ALA A 67 -6.04 -11.06 -5.64
N GLN A 68 -7.20 -10.41 -5.51
CA GLN A 68 -7.97 -9.95 -6.66
C GLN A 68 -7.26 -8.77 -7.31
N LEU A 69 -6.35 -9.11 -8.23
CA LEU A 69 -5.42 -8.19 -8.87
C LEU A 69 -6.18 -7.01 -9.49
N GLY A 70 -5.76 -5.80 -9.11
CA GLY A 70 -6.32 -4.58 -9.66
C GLY A 70 -7.54 -4.01 -8.95
N SER A 71 -8.08 -4.71 -7.95
CA SER A 71 -9.04 -4.16 -6.98
C SER A 71 -8.54 -4.27 -5.54
N ASP A 72 -7.39 -4.88 -5.31
CA ASP A 72 -6.81 -5.04 -3.98
C ASP A 72 -6.19 -3.73 -3.47
N ILE A 73 -7.07 -2.80 -3.08
CA ILE A 73 -6.73 -1.48 -2.54
C ILE A 73 -7.81 -1.01 -1.57
N ALA A 74 -7.39 -0.35 -0.49
CA ALA A 74 -8.27 0.22 0.52
C ALA A 74 -7.76 1.57 1.03
N VAL A 75 -8.70 2.43 1.42
CA VAL A 75 -8.45 3.69 2.11
C VAL A 75 -8.95 3.55 3.54
N LEU A 76 -8.09 3.87 4.50
CA LEU A 76 -8.40 3.86 5.92
C LEU A 76 -8.46 5.30 6.41
N ARG A 77 -9.54 5.67 7.11
CA ARG A 77 -9.64 6.95 7.82
C ARG A 77 -9.15 6.77 9.26
N LEU A 78 -8.14 7.55 9.64
CA LEU A 78 -7.63 7.64 11.00
C LEU A 78 -8.68 8.23 11.94
N SER A 79 -8.69 7.82 13.21
CA SER A 79 -9.56 8.38 14.24
C SER A 79 -9.28 9.86 14.53
N GLN A 80 -8.03 10.29 14.35
CA GLN A 80 -7.60 11.68 14.43
C GLN A 80 -6.51 11.94 13.40
N PRO A 81 -6.40 13.16 12.86
CA PRO A 81 -5.34 13.50 11.92
C PRO A 81 -3.94 13.41 12.57
N ILE A 82 -2.94 13.22 11.72
CA ILE A 82 -1.52 13.37 12.03
C ILE A 82 -1.08 14.74 11.54
N ASN A 83 -0.32 15.47 12.36
CA ASN A 83 0.16 16.79 11.99
C ASN A 83 1.17 16.68 10.83
N ARG A 84 1.03 17.56 9.83
CA ARG A 84 1.92 17.61 8.66
C ARG A 84 3.36 17.99 9.01
N SER A 85 3.58 18.65 10.15
CA SER A 85 4.93 18.91 10.70
C SER A 85 5.66 17.63 11.06
N ASP A 86 4.93 16.63 11.56
CA ASP A 86 5.51 15.38 12.07
C ASP A 86 5.75 14.41 10.90
N ILE A 87 4.73 14.28 10.05
CA ILE A 87 4.70 13.37 8.91
C ILE A 87 3.96 14.03 7.75
N ARG A 88 4.66 14.23 6.65
CA ARG A 88 4.09 14.74 5.40
C ARG A 88 3.42 13.58 4.65
N PRO A 89 2.12 13.68 4.30
CA PRO A 89 1.49 12.70 3.43
C PRO A 89 2.16 12.68 2.06
N PHE A 90 2.23 11.49 1.46
CA PHE A 90 2.74 11.34 0.10
C PHE A 90 1.73 11.85 -0.92
N ALA A 91 2.25 12.48 -1.97
CA ALA A 91 1.45 12.75 -3.16
C ALA A 91 1.31 11.47 -3.99
N MET A 92 0.25 11.41 -4.79
CA MET A 92 -0.03 10.30 -5.69
C MET A 92 0.13 10.72 -7.15
N SER A 93 0.52 9.77 -7.98
CA SER A 93 0.64 9.93 -9.43
C SER A 93 0.00 8.72 -10.11
N ALA A 94 -0.67 8.95 -11.24
CA ALA A 94 -1.14 7.85 -12.08
C ALA A 94 -0.03 7.34 -13.03
N ARG A 95 1.13 8.02 -13.06
CA ARG A 95 2.22 7.79 -14.00
C ARG A 95 3.18 6.74 -13.44
N ALA A 96 3.32 5.63 -14.14
CA ALA A 96 4.38 4.65 -13.95
C ALA A 96 4.30 3.71 -15.15
N ASP A 97 4.85 4.17 -16.27
CA ASP A 97 4.87 3.40 -17.52
C ASP A 97 5.95 2.32 -17.46
N ARG A 98 5.91 1.40 -18.43
CA ARG A 98 6.93 0.37 -18.57
C ARG A 98 8.32 1.02 -18.65
N GLY A 99 9.27 0.50 -17.88
CA GLY A 99 10.62 1.03 -17.78
C GLY A 99 10.81 2.11 -16.71
N ALA A 100 9.74 2.62 -16.09
CA ALA A 100 9.86 3.58 -14.99
C ALA A 100 10.62 2.97 -13.80
N ASN A 101 11.49 3.78 -13.19
CA ASN A 101 12.21 3.43 -11.97
C ASN A 101 11.29 3.60 -10.77
N VAL A 102 11.16 2.54 -9.99
CA VAL A 102 10.32 2.52 -8.80
C VAL A 102 11.03 1.88 -7.62
N ASP A 103 10.65 2.34 -6.44
CA ASP A 103 11.06 1.76 -5.17
C ASP A 103 9.85 1.26 -4.39
N VAL A 104 10.06 0.33 -3.46
CA VAL A 104 9.04 -0.11 -2.51
C VAL A 104 9.55 0.11 -1.10
N LEU A 105 8.79 0.86 -0.30
CA LEU A 105 9.06 1.05 1.12
C LEU A 105 8.10 0.17 1.94
N SER A 106 8.60 -0.83 2.66
CA SER A 106 7.75 -1.83 3.30
C SER A 106 8.24 -2.25 4.67
N TYR A 107 7.33 -2.74 5.51
CA TYR A 107 7.66 -3.54 6.69
C TYR A 107 7.41 -5.01 6.36
N SER A 108 8.19 -5.92 6.95
CA SER A 108 8.03 -7.36 6.76
C SER A 108 7.94 -8.08 8.11
N TYR A 109 7.53 -9.34 8.15
CA TYR A 109 7.55 -10.11 9.40
C TYR A 109 8.97 -10.25 10.00
N THR A 110 10.01 -10.21 9.17
CA THR A 110 11.42 -10.25 9.62
C THR A 110 11.95 -8.88 10.01
N ASN A 111 11.41 -7.80 9.43
CA ASN A 111 11.75 -6.41 9.73
C ASN A 111 10.48 -5.64 10.12
N ALA A 112 9.85 -6.06 11.22
CA ALA A 112 8.51 -5.58 11.58
C ALA A 112 8.50 -4.13 12.08
N THR A 113 9.64 -3.62 12.53
CA THR A 113 9.74 -2.31 13.17
C THR A 113 10.66 -1.33 12.46
N ARG A 114 11.32 -1.74 11.38
CA ARG A 114 12.15 -0.87 10.55
C ARG A 114 11.77 -1.07 9.09
N ALA A 115 11.44 0.03 8.40
CA ALA A 115 11.05 -0.05 7.01
C ALA A 115 12.25 -0.45 6.15
N ASN A 116 12.06 -1.48 5.32
CA ASN A 116 12.97 -1.84 4.25
C ASN A 116 12.61 -1.07 2.98
N ARG A 117 13.61 -0.51 2.31
CA ARG A 117 13.45 0.14 1.01
C ARG A 117 14.10 -0.73 -0.05
N GLU A 118 13.28 -1.42 -0.84
CA GLU A 118 13.72 -2.10 -2.07
C GLU A 118 13.90 -1.03 -3.15
N GLN A 119 15.11 -0.90 -3.69
CA GLN A 119 15.51 0.19 -4.58
C GLN A 119 15.81 -0.29 -6.00
N ASN A 120 15.78 0.66 -6.94
CA ASN A 120 16.21 0.45 -8.33
C ASN A 120 15.41 -0.65 -9.04
N CYS A 121 14.12 -0.79 -8.69
CA CYS A 121 13.24 -1.66 -9.44
C CYS A 121 12.77 -0.99 -10.73
N GLN A 122 12.26 -1.80 -11.64
CA GLN A 122 11.63 -1.33 -12.87
C GLN A 122 10.21 -1.84 -13.00
N VAL A 123 9.35 -1.00 -13.57
CA VAL A 123 8.05 -1.44 -14.08
C VAL A 123 8.26 -2.30 -15.31
N LEU A 124 7.92 -3.59 -15.21
CA LEU A 124 8.07 -4.57 -16.29
C LEU A 124 6.87 -4.53 -17.24
N SER A 125 5.68 -4.33 -16.69
CA SER A 125 4.43 -4.24 -17.43
C SER A 125 3.42 -3.39 -16.68
N ARG A 126 2.67 -2.58 -17.40
CA ARG A 126 1.53 -1.81 -16.90
C ARG A 126 0.27 -2.25 -17.62
N ARG A 127 -0.78 -2.56 -16.87
CA ARG A 127 -2.15 -2.73 -17.38
C ARG A 127 -3.06 -1.69 -16.72
N THR A 128 -4.33 -1.63 -17.15
CA THR A 128 -5.30 -0.65 -16.65
C THR A 128 -5.43 -0.62 -15.12
N ARG A 129 -5.35 -1.79 -14.46
CA ARG A 129 -5.53 -1.91 -13.02
C ARG A 129 -4.33 -2.48 -12.26
N THR A 130 -3.32 -3.00 -12.97
CA THR A 130 -2.20 -3.73 -12.35
C THR A 130 -0.85 -3.25 -12.86
N LEU A 131 0.12 -3.29 -11.96
CA LEU A 131 1.51 -2.95 -12.24
C LEU A 131 2.39 -4.16 -11.88
N VAL A 132 3.14 -4.69 -12.84
CA VAL A 132 4.13 -5.74 -12.59
C VAL A 132 5.50 -5.08 -12.53
N MET A 133 6.24 -5.34 -11.46
CA MET A 133 7.54 -4.72 -11.22
C MET A 133 8.58 -5.73 -10.76
N SER A 134 9.85 -5.38 -10.93
CA SER A 134 10.96 -6.24 -10.55
C SER A 134 11.31 -6.22 -9.07
N CYS A 135 10.60 -5.45 -8.24
CA CYS A 135 10.87 -5.36 -6.81
C CYS A 135 10.70 -6.70 -6.13
N ARG A 136 11.64 -7.04 -5.26
CA ARG A 136 11.49 -8.17 -4.35
C ARG A 136 10.82 -7.67 -3.09
N VAL A 137 9.78 -8.36 -2.68
CA VAL A 137 9.01 -8.02 -1.49
C VAL A 137 8.78 -9.28 -0.65
N ASP A 138 8.77 -9.10 0.66
CA ASP A 138 8.53 -10.17 1.62
C ASP A 138 7.13 -10.11 2.21
N PHE A 139 6.76 -11.15 2.96
CA PHE A 139 5.49 -11.15 3.68
C PHE A 139 5.43 -9.99 4.70
N GLY A 140 4.33 -9.22 4.66
CA GLY A 140 4.16 -7.96 5.39
C GLY A 140 4.20 -6.72 4.50
N ALA A 141 4.80 -6.84 3.30
CA ALA A 141 4.87 -5.74 2.33
C ALA A 141 3.52 -5.44 1.64
N SER A 142 2.50 -6.27 1.85
CA SER A 142 1.13 -5.99 1.41
C SER A 142 0.69 -4.59 1.85
N GLY A 143 0.15 -3.82 0.92
CA GLY A 143 -0.23 -2.44 1.18
C GLY A 143 0.92 -1.43 1.12
N ALA A 144 2.15 -1.87 0.88
CA ALA A 144 3.29 -0.97 0.74
C ALA A 144 3.16 -0.05 -0.48
N PRO A 145 3.59 1.21 -0.36
CA PRO A 145 3.63 2.15 -1.47
C PRO A 145 4.71 1.72 -2.47
N VAL A 146 4.34 1.75 -3.74
CA VAL A 146 5.27 1.76 -4.87
C VAL A 146 5.51 3.22 -5.21
N LEU A 147 6.75 3.67 -5.13
CA LEU A 147 7.17 5.04 -5.28
C LEU A 147 7.84 5.23 -6.63
N GLU A 148 7.34 6.13 -7.47
CA GLU A 148 8.05 6.59 -8.66
C GLU A 148 9.20 7.51 -8.26
N ILE A 149 10.39 7.19 -8.77
CA ILE A 149 11.63 7.91 -8.48
C ILE A 149 12.08 8.66 -9.72
N ILE A 150 11.89 9.99 -9.70
CA ILE A 150 12.37 10.90 -10.74
C ILE A 150 13.43 11.80 -10.12
N PRO A 151 14.66 11.87 -10.68
CA PRO A 151 15.71 12.74 -10.19
C PRO A 151 15.24 14.19 -10.02
N GLY A 152 15.53 14.80 -8.88
CA GLY A 152 15.14 16.18 -8.56
C GLY A 152 13.67 16.38 -8.17
N GLN A 153 12.83 15.32 -8.15
CA GLN A 153 11.44 15.41 -7.71
C GLN A 153 11.19 14.59 -6.42
N PRO A 154 10.24 15.02 -5.57
CA PRO A 154 9.81 14.20 -4.45
C PRO A 154 9.12 12.92 -4.95
N PRO A 155 9.32 11.77 -4.29
CA PRO A 155 8.70 10.51 -4.66
C PRO A 155 7.17 10.59 -4.56
N LYS A 156 6.49 9.94 -5.51
CA LYS A 156 5.03 9.88 -5.56
C LYS A 156 4.57 8.43 -5.57
N ILE A 157 3.46 8.14 -4.89
CA ILE A 157 2.87 6.80 -4.92
C ILE A 157 2.22 6.59 -6.28
N VAL A 158 2.51 5.45 -6.92
CA VAL A 158 1.97 5.08 -8.24
C VAL A 158 1.19 3.78 -8.24
N SER A 159 1.38 2.98 -7.19
CA SER A 159 0.72 1.71 -6.98
C SER A 159 0.85 1.29 -5.52
N VAL A 160 0.07 0.30 -5.11
CA VAL A 160 0.17 -0.36 -3.81
C VAL A 160 0.52 -1.82 -4.02
N ILE A 161 1.46 -2.38 -3.25
CA ILE A 161 1.81 -3.81 -3.32
C ILE A 161 0.60 -4.66 -2.91
N SER A 162 0.19 -5.56 -3.81
CA SER A 162 -0.90 -6.49 -3.60
C SER A 162 -0.35 -7.89 -3.33
N SER A 163 0.52 -8.40 -4.21
CA SER A 163 1.00 -9.78 -4.12
C SER A 163 2.42 -9.97 -4.64
N LYS A 164 3.01 -11.12 -4.27
CA LYS A 164 4.23 -11.66 -4.85
C LYS A 164 3.86 -12.54 -6.05
N ALA A 165 4.70 -12.56 -7.08
CA ALA A 165 4.51 -13.41 -8.25
C ALA A 165 5.85 -13.81 -8.87
N ALA A 166 5.80 -14.60 -9.95
CA ALA A 166 6.96 -14.99 -10.74
C ALA A 166 6.66 -14.86 -12.24
N MET A 167 7.68 -14.50 -13.02
CA MET A 167 7.66 -14.49 -14.48
C MET A 167 8.84 -15.33 -14.97
N GLY A 168 8.57 -16.59 -15.34
CA GLY A 168 9.61 -17.61 -15.47
C GLY A 168 10.33 -17.81 -14.13
N GLN A 169 11.66 -17.75 -14.13
CA GLN A 169 12.48 -17.84 -12.91
C GLN A 169 12.62 -16.48 -12.18
N ARG A 170 12.16 -15.37 -12.77
CA ARG A 170 12.29 -14.04 -12.16
C ARG A 170 11.17 -13.80 -11.15
N ARG A 171 11.55 -13.59 -9.88
CA ARG A 171 10.63 -13.07 -8.85
C ARG A 171 10.23 -11.64 -9.21
N VAL A 172 8.93 -11.37 -9.13
CA VAL A 172 8.32 -10.06 -9.39
C VAL A 172 7.29 -9.75 -8.30
N SER A 173 6.90 -8.49 -8.20
CA SER A 173 5.74 -8.10 -7.40
C SER A 173 4.66 -7.50 -8.28
N ILE A 174 3.41 -7.64 -7.83
CA ILE A 174 2.25 -7.08 -8.49
C ILE A 174 1.62 -6.06 -7.57
N GLY A 175 1.34 -4.88 -8.11
CA GLY A 175 0.63 -3.82 -7.43
C GLY A 175 -0.69 -3.45 -8.10
N THR A 176 -1.57 -2.88 -7.31
CA THR A 176 -2.83 -2.27 -7.75
C THR A 176 -2.59 -0.80 -8.09
N THR A 177 -2.93 -0.39 -9.31
CA THR A 177 -2.75 0.99 -9.79
C THR A 177 -3.74 1.95 -9.14
N LEU A 178 -3.39 3.23 -9.08
CA LEU A 178 -4.25 4.29 -8.57
C LEU A 178 -5.17 4.82 -9.68
N ASP A 179 -6.41 4.35 -9.73
CA ASP A 179 -7.40 4.74 -10.74
C ASP A 179 -8.38 5.83 -10.23
N ARG A 180 -9.42 6.14 -11.02
CA ARG A 180 -10.44 7.14 -10.62
C ARG A 180 -11.28 6.68 -9.43
N THR A 181 -11.44 5.37 -9.25
CA THR A 181 -12.20 4.77 -8.15
C THR A 181 -11.59 5.14 -6.81
N LEU A 182 -10.26 5.23 -6.73
CA LEU A 182 -9.57 5.65 -5.51
C LEU A 182 -10.03 7.02 -5.01
N ARG A 183 -10.29 7.99 -5.90
CA ARG A 183 -10.78 9.32 -5.49
C ARG A 183 -12.16 9.23 -4.85
N ALA A 184 -13.07 8.43 -5.41
CA ALA A 184 -14.38 8.20 -4.82
C ALA A 184 -14.26 7.47 -3.46
N MET A 185 -13.33 6.51 -3.34
CA MET A 185 -13.05 5.83 -2.06
C MET A 185 -12.54 6.80 -0.99
N MET A 186 -11.67 7.75 -1.36
CA MET A 186 -11.18 8.78 -0.44
C MET A 186 -12.32 9.69 0.05
N GLN A 187 -13.22 10.11 -0.85
CA GLN A 187 -14.40 10.91 -0.49
C GLN A 187 -15.33 10.13 0.45
N ASN A 188 -15.57 8.86 0.15
CA ASN A 188 -16.40 7.97 0.97
C ASN A 188 -15.77 7.67 2.35
N ALA A 189 -14.46 7.88 2.49
CA ALA A 189 -13.77 7.63 3.75
C ALA A 189 -13.94 8.79 4.75
N ILE A 190 -14.16 10.02 4.27
CA ILE A 190 -14.26 11.26 5.06
C ILE A 190 -15.52 11.23 5.94
#